data_AF-A0A7X3SJ40-F1
#
_entry.id   AF-A0A7X3SJ40-F1
#
_cell.length_a   1.000
_cell.length_b   1.000
_cell.length_c   1.000
_cell.angle_alpha   90.00
_cell.angle_beta   90.00
_cell.angle_gamma   90.00
#
_symmetry.space_group_name_H-M   'P 1'
#
loop_
_entity.id
_entity.type
_entity.pdbx_description
1 polymer ?
#
loop_
_entity_poly.entity_id
_entity_poly.type
_entity_poly.pdbx_seq_one_letter_code
_entity_poly.pdbx_strand_id
1 'polypeptide(L)'
;MAKATGVSEGTYNKLDKIMQSDNEEIKQKVREKELSIDKAYRMVKNPKPKEKESITPEQKIIEFDNRMNEIDKEISSLKTERETLMRRRSSLFEALDIPCELKYEFVERDRIGLSRDCIFYVEIEGRKQVFVTTSVYSDESPLDSWSFIMSKVPEKYKNDFIMLWKKAHHEEVEEFNRRLNELNKRQKASEKDGKDFYKQCYKTLAKSVHPDEGGNIEAMQCLNQLKVMWGI
;
A
#
# COMPACT_ATOMS: atom_id res chain seq x y z
N MET A 1 -24.50 -31.71 -58.55
CA MET A 1 -23.45 -32.28 -57.69
C MET A 1 -23.78 -33.66 -57.12
N ALA A 2 -25.04 -33.96 -56.73
CA ALA A 2 -25.43 -35.28 -56.22
C ALA A 2 -25.10 -36.46 -57.17
N LYS A 3 -25.38 -36.32 -58.49
CA LYS A 3 -25.00 -37.30 -59.52
C LYS A 3 -23.48 -37.53 -59.66
N ALA A 4 -22.66 -36.54 -59.34
CA ALA A 4 -21.19 -36.62 -59.45
C ALA A 4 -20.54 -37.27 -58.22
N THR A 5 -21.27 -37.40 -57.12
CA THR A 5 -20.79 -37.89 -55.82
C THR A 5 -21.46 -39.20 -55.39
N GLY A 6 -22.28 -39.80 -56.26
CA GLY A 6 -22.93 -41.09 -56.02
C GLY A 6 -23.97 -41.11 -54.89
N VAL A 7 -24.38 -39.94 -54.39
CA VAL A 7 -25.36 -39.81 -53.31
C VAL A 7 -26.71 -39.34 -53.82
N SER A 8 -27.77 -39.72 -53.13
CA SER A 8 -29.12 -39.26 -53.46
C SER A 8 -29.21 -37.73 -53.31
N GLU A 9 -30.01 -37.10 -54.17
CA GLU A 9 -30.24 -35.65 -54.13
C GLU A 9 -30.79 -35.20 -52.77
N GLY A 10 -31.61 -36.03 -52.12
CA GLY A 10 -32.12 -35.80 -50.77
C GLY A 10 -31.03 -35.79 -49.70
N THR A 11 -30.03 -36.67 -49.79
CA THR A 11 -28.90 -36.69 -48.84
C THR A 11 -27.99 -35.48 -49.07
N TYR A 12 -27.77 -35.10 -50.32
CA TYR A 12 -26.98 -33.92 -50.67
C TYR A 12 -27.62 -32.63 -50.12
N ASN A 13 -28.93 -32.45 -50.30
CA ASN A 13 -29.65 -31.29 -49.78
C ASN A 13 -29.65 -31.20 -48.25
N LYS A 14 -29.64 -32.33 -47.55
CA LYS A 14 -29.50 -32.35 -46.08
C LYS A 14 -28.10 -31.93 -45.64
N LEU A 15 -27.07 -32.42 -46.34
CA LEU A 15 -25.68 -32.08 -46.06
C LEU A 15 -25.40 -30.59 -46.32
N ASP A 16 -25.89 -30.05 -47.43
CA ASP A 16 -25.76 -28.64 -47.77
C ASP A 16 -26.37 -27.74 -46.68
N LYS A 17 -27.58 -28.06 -46.21
CA LYS A 17 -28.22 -27.35 -45.09
C LYS A 17 -27.47 -27.46 -43.77
N ILE A 18 -26.76 -28.56 -43.50
CA ILE A 18 -25.89 -28.68 -42.31
C ILE A 18 -24.67 -27.78 -42.44
N MET A 19 -24.02 -27.78 -43.61
CA MET A 19 -22.82 -26.98 -43.87
C MET A 19 -23.09 -25.48 -43.87
N GLN A 20 -24.31 -25.06 -44.26
CA GLN A 20 -24.78 -23.67 -44.20
C GLN A 20 -25.26 -23.23 -42.80
N SER A 21 -25.33 -24.13 -41.80
CA SER A 21 -25.74 -23.76 -40.44
C SER A 21 -24.62 -23.08 -39.64
N ASP A 22 -24.92 -22.31 -38.60
CA ASP A 22 -23.88 -21.69 -37.75
C ASP A 22 -23.32 -22.66 -36.67
N ASN A 23 -23.71 -23.93 -36.70
CA ASN A 23 -23.32 -24.91 -35.68
C ASN A 23 -22.08 -25.71 -36.11
N GLU A 24 -20.90 -25.12 -35.86
CA GLU A 24 -19.59 -25.72 -36.21
C GLU A 24 -19.36 -27.09 -35.55
N GLU A 25 -19.90 -27.31 -34.34
CA GLU A 25 -19.78 -28.58 -33.63
C GLU A 25 -20.48 -29.73 -34.38
N ILE A 26 -21.70 -29.48 -34.91
CA ILE A 26 -22.42 -30.47 -35.72
C ILE A 26 -21.71 -30.71 -37.05
N LYS A 27 -21.18 -29.66 -37.70
CA LYS A 27 -20.41 -29.81 -38.95
C LYS A 27 -19.20 -30.72 -38.74
N GLN A 28 -18.46 -30.52 -37.65
CA GLN A 28 -17.27 -31.30 -37.33
C GLN A 28 -17.62 -32.78 -37.09
N LYS A 29 -18.63 -33.07 -36.26
CA LYS A 29 -19.08 -34.45 -36.00
C LYS A 29 -19.59 -35.19 -37.24
N VAL A 30 -20.16 -34.47 -38.21
CA VAL A 30 -20.55 -35.06 -39.51
C VAL A 30 -19.32 -35.34 -40.39
N ARG A 31 -18.31 -34.46 -40.40
CA ARG A 31 -17.05 -34.67 -41.14
C ARG A 31 -16.26 -35.85 -40.59
N GLU A 32 -16.23 -36.00 -39.27
CA GLU A 32 -15.58 -37.10 -38.55
C GLU A 32 -16.39 -38.41 -38.60
N LYS A 33 -17.56 -38.40 -39.26
CA LYS A 33 -18.51 -39.53 -39.39
C LYS A 33 -19.04 -40.06 -38.06
N GLU A 34 -18.88 -39.31 -36.97
CA GLU A 34 -19.45 -39.62 -35.65
C GLU A 34 -20.95 -39.40 -35.61
N LEU A 35 -21.49 -38.55 -36.49
CA LEU A 35 -22.90 -38.22 -36.59
C LEU A 35 -23.45 -38.43 -38.00
N SER A 36 -24.55 -39.18 -38.13
CA SER A 36 -25.19 -39.39 -39.44
C SER A 36 -25.84 -38.11 -39.97
N ILE A 37 -25.84 -37.95 -41.30
CA ILE A 37 -26.39 -36.79 -42.01
C ILE A 37 -27.85 -36.55 -41.62
N ASP A 38 -28.67 -37.60 -41.50
CA ASP A 38 -30.07 -37.46 -41.11
C ASP A 38 -30.26 -36.96 -39.67
N LYS A 39 -29.41 -37.43 -38.74
CA LYS A 39 -29.47 -37.03 -37.34
C LYS A 39 -28.98 -35.59 -37.17
N ALA A 40 -27.88 -35.24 -37.84
CA ALA A 40 -27.37 -33.88 -37.90
C ALA A 40 -28.38 -32.90 -38.51
N TYR A 41 -29.04 -33.29 -39.61
CA TYR A 41 -30.06 -32.48 -40.25
C TYR A 41 -31.26 -32.21 -39.34
N ARG A 42 -31.71 -33.20 -38.56
CA ARG A 42 -32.76 -33.02 -37.55
C ARG A 42 -32.33 -32.06 -36.43
N MET A 43 -31.07 -32.14 -35.99
CA MET A 43 -30.53 -31.24 -34.96
C MET A 43 -30.38 -29.79 -35.44
N VAL A 44 -30.05 -29.59 -36.72
CA VAL A 44 -30.01 -28.25 -37.35
C VAL A 44 -31.42 -27.70 -37.57
N LYS A 45 -32.37 -28.54 -38.01
CA LYS A 45 -33.75 -28.13 -38.29
C LYS A 45 -34.57 -27.86 -37.04
N ASN A 46 -34.34 -28.67 -35.99
CA ASN A 46 -34.97 -28.53 -34.68
C ASN A 46 -33.85 -28.40 -33.65
N PRO A 47 -33.20 -27.22 -33.54
CA PRO A 47 -32.22 -27.01 -32.49
C PRO A 47 -32.93 -27.22 -31.17
N LYS A 48 -32.55 -28.28 -30.44
CA LYS A 48 -32.87 -28.33 -29.01
C LYS A 48 -32.29 -27.04 -28.44
N PRO A 49 -33.05 -26.26 -27.64
CA PRO A 49 -32.45 -25.15 -26.92
C PRO A 49 -31.22 -25.73 -26.21
N LYS A 50 -30.02 -25.21 -26.52
CA LYS A 50 -28.88 -25.48 -25.65
C LYS A 50 -29.36 -24.97 -24.29
N GLU A 51 -29.64 -25.88 -23.36
CA GLU A 51 -29.77 -25.51 -21.96
C GLU A 51 -28.50 -24.73 -21.69
N LYS A 52 -28.64 -23.41 -21.50
CA LYS A 52 -27.54 -22.62 -20.96
C LYS A 52 -27.22 -23.34 -19.66
N GLU A 53 -26.07 -23.98 -19.55
CA GLU A 53 -25.58 -24.47 -18.27
C GLU A 53 -25.79 -23.32 -17.30
N SER A 54 -26.71 -23.51 -16.35
CA SER A 54 -27.11 -22.47 -15.43
C SER A 54 -25.91 -22.28 -14.52
N ILE A 55 -25.04 -21.33 -14.89
CA ILE A 55 -23.88 -20.94 -14.08
C ILE A 55 -24.43 -20.66 -12.69
N THR A 56 -24.01 -21.46 -11.72
CA THR A 56 -24.54 -21.30 -10.36
C THR A 56 -24.07 -19.96 -9.81
N PRO A 57 -24.79 -19.35 -8.86
CA PRO A 57 -24.34 -18.13 -8.20
C PRO A 57 -22.89 -18.25 -7.68
N GLU A 58 -22.50 -19.42 -7.17
CA GLU A 58 -21.15 -19.71 -6.68
C GLU A 58 -20.10 -19.67 -7.79
N GLN A 59 -20.39 -20.22 -8.97
CA GLN A 59 -19.48 -20.17 -10.11
C GLN A 59 -19.25 -18.73 -10.61
N LYS A 60 -20.29 -17.87 -10.56
CA LYS A 60 -20.14 -16.44 -10.87
C LYS A 60 -19.32 -15.69 -9.83
N ILE A 61 -19.48 -16.04 -8.55
CA ILE A 61 -18.65 -15.46 -7.47
C ILE A 61 -17.18 -15.83 -7.71
N ILE A 62 -16.88 -17.09 -8.03
CA ILE A 62 -15.52 -17.53 -8.36
C ILE A 62 -14.96 -16.77 -9.58
N GLU A 63 -15.76 -16.56 -10.61
CA GLU A 63 -15.37 -15.76 -11.78
C GLU A 63 -15.00 -14.31 -11.38
N PHE A 64 -15.84 -13.67 -10.55
CA PHE A 64 -15.56 -12.32 -10.05
C PHE A 64 -14.32 -12.27 -9.15
N ASP A 65 -14.13 -13.23 -8.27
CA ASP A 65 -12.95 -13.32 -7.40
C ASP A 65 -11.68 -13.48 -8.23
N ASN A 66 -11.71 -14.34 -9.26
CA ASN A 66 -10.59 -14.49 -10.19
C ASN A 66 -10.30 -13.17 -10.93
N ARG A 67 -11.33 -12.46 -11.38
CA ARG A 67 -11.16 -11.18 -12.05
C ARG A 67 -10.59 -10.11 -11.13
N MET A 68 -11.02 -10.05 -9.87
CA MET A 68 -10.45 -9.14 -8.87
C MET A 68 -8.96 -9.44 -8.65
N ASN A 69 -8.59 -10.72 -8.52
CA ASN A 69 -7.19 -11.12 -8.38
C ASN A 69 -6.32 -10.77 -9.60
N GLU A 70 -6.85 -10.83 -10.82
CA GLU A 70 -6.15 -10.36 -12.03
C GLU A 70 -5.92 -8.85 -12.00
N ILE A 71 -6.94 -8.08 -11.61
CA ILE A 71 -6.85 -6.63 -11.48
C ILE A 71 -5.78 -6.25 -10.45
N ASP A 72 -5.74 -6.92 -9.30
CA ASP A 72 -4.74 -6.65 -8.26
C ASP A 72 -3.30 -6.91 -8.74
N LYS A 73 -3.09 -7.94 -9.56
CA LYS A 73 -1.80 -8.21 -10.20
C LYS A 73 -1.42 -7.09 -11.18
N GLU A 74 -2.37 -6.64 -12.00
CA GLU A 74 -2.14 -5.55 -12.96
C GLU A 74 -1.81 -4.24 -12.24
N ILE A 75 -2.56 -3.88 -11.18
CA ILE A 75 -2.27 -2.72 -10.33
C ILE A 75 -0.86 -2.81 -9.75
N SER A 76 -0.45 -3.98 -9.25
CA SER A 76 0.88 -4.18 -8.68
C SER A 76 2.00 -4.00 -9.72
N SER A 77 1.79 -4.51 -10.93
CA SER A 77 2.71 -4.31 -12.06
C SER A 77 2.84 -2.83 -12.43
N LEU A 78 1.71 -2.14 -12.59
CA LEU A 78 1.68 -0.72 -12.93
C LEU A 78 2.30 0.17 -11.84
N LYS A 79 2.11 -0.17 -10.55
CA LYS A 79 2.79 0.52 -9.44
C LYS A 79 4.31 0.39 -9.56
N THR A 80 4.80 -0.81 -9.83
CA THR A 80 6.25 -1.08 -10.00
C THR A 80 6.84 -0.31 -11.18
N GLU A 81 6.13 -0.27 -12.31
CA GLU A 81 6.53 0.50 -13.48
C GLU A 81 6.57 2.00 -13.17
N ARG A 82 5.51 2.53 -12.54
CA ARG A 82 5.42 3.94 -12.12
C ARG A 82 6.59 4.32 -11.22
N GLU A 83 6.93 3.51 -10.24
CA GLU A 83 8.08 3.77 -9.37
C GLU A 83 9.41 3.81 -10.14
N THR A 84 9.57 2.89 -11.09
CA THR A 84 10.77 2.84 -11.94
C THR A 84 10.88 4.10 -12.80
N LEU A 85 9.77 4.56 -13.37
CA LEU A 85 9.71 5.82 -14.11
C LEU A 85 10.00 7.03 -13.21
N MET A 86 9.44 7.06 -11.99
CA MET A 86 9.71 8.12 -11.02
C MET A 86 11.18 8.17 -10.61
N ARG A 87 11.83 7.03 -10.34
CA ARG A 87 13.27 6.99 -10.03
C ARG A 87 14.09 7.55 -11.19
N ARG A 88 13.82 7.12 -12.42
CA ARG A 88 14.50 7.64 -13.62
C ARG A 88 14.29 9.14 -13.80
N ARG A 89 13.06 9.62 -13.58
CA ARG A 89 12.72 11.05 -13.64
C ARG A 89 13.53 11.84 -12.61
N SER A 90 13.56 11.42 -11.35
CA SER A 90 14.31 12.10 -10.29
C SER A 90 15.80 12.18 -10.63
N SER A 91 16.41 11.07 -11.08
CA SER A 91 17.82 11.07 -11.48
C SER A 91 18.12 12.04 -12.63
N LEU A 92 17.21 12.19 -13.59
CA LEU A 92 17.37 13.16 -14.68
C LEU A 92 17.24 14.61 -14.18
N PHE A 93 16.30 14.89 -13.27
CA PHE A 93 16.15 16.21 -12.65
C PHE A 93 17.43 16.64 -11.93
N GLU A 94 18.01 15.74 -11.14
CA GLU A 94 19.25 15.99 -10.40
C GLU A 94 20.46 16.15 -11.34
N ALA A 95 20.58 15.31 -12.38
CA ALA A 95 21.70 15.38 -13.31
C ALA A 95 21.69 16.62 -14.21
N LEU A 96 20.50 17.14 -14.53
CA LEU A 96 20.31 18.29 -15.42
C LEU A 96 20.17 19.61 -14.67
N ASP A 97 20.20 19.61 -13.34
CA ASP A 97 20.00 20.77 -12.46
C ASP A 97 18.76 21.61 -12.86
N ILE A 98 17.66 20.90 -13.19
CA ILE A 98 16.43 21.55 -13.64
C ILE A 98 15.77 22.21 -12.43
N PRO A 99 15.54 23.54 -12.45
CA PRO A 99 14.88 24.21 -11.35
C PRO A 99 13.44 23.72 -11.20
N CYS A 100 13.11 23.22 -10.00
CA CYS A 100 11.75 22.81 -9.66
C CYS A 100 10.96 24.02 -9.17
N GLU A 101 9.83 24.34 -9.84
CA GLU A 101 8.94 25.43 -9.43
C GLU A 101 8.30 25.17 -8.06
N LEU A 102 7.95 23.92 -7.80
CA LEU A 102 7.42 23.47 -6.52
C LEU A 102 8.55 23.39 -5.51
N LYS A 103 8.33 23.96 -4.33
CA LYS A 103 9.26 23.99 -3.21
C LYS A 103 8.60 23.39 -1.98
N TYR A 104 9.43 23.04 -1.00
CA TYR A 104 8.95 22.71 0.33
C TYR A 104 9.80 23.35 1.42
N GLU A 105 9.22 23.50 2.60
CA GLU A 105 9.93 23.91 3.81
C GLU A 105 9.34 23.27 5.06
N PHE A 106 10.16 23.08 6.09
CA PHE A 106 9.72 22.55 7.38
C PHE A 106 9.34 23.68 8.32
N VAL A 107 8.24 23.47 9.04
CA VAL A 107 7.74 24.38 10.07
C VAL A 107 7.62 23.60 11.38
N GLU A 108 8.20 24.17 12.45
CA GLU A 108 8.07 23.60 13.78
C GLU A 108 6.61 23.65 14.25
N ARG A 109 6.16 22.57 14.89
CA ARG A 109 4.87 22.58 15.57
C ARG A 109 5.02 23.22 16.94
N ASP A 110 4.11 24.12 17.28
CA ASP A 110 4.04 24.80 18.59
C ASP A 110 3.78 23.86 19.80
N ARG A 111 3.61 22.55 19.59
CA ARG A 111 3.31 21.56 20.64
C ARG A 111 4.10 20.27 20.51
N ILE A 112 4.26 19.62 21.67
CA ILE A 112 4.84 18.29 21.98
C ILE A 112 4.75 17.35 20.78
N GLY A 113 5.81 17.31 19.99
CA GLY A 113 5.96 16.46 18.82
C GLY A 113 7.42 16.47 18.39
N LEU A 114 7.95 15.29 18.06
CA LEU A 114 9.32 15.17 17.55
C LEU A 114 9.38 15.51 16.05
N SER A 115 8.25 15.40 15.34
CA SER A 115 8.17 15.70 13.91
C SER A 115 7.72 17.14 13.63
N ARG A 116 8.23 17.72 12.56
CA ARG A 116 7.83 19.00 11.98
C ARG A 116 6.72 18.81 10.94
N ASP A 117 6.03 19.91 10.64
CA ASP A 117 5.18 19.96 9.45
C ASP A 117 6.00 20.34 8.22
N CYS A 118 5.57 19.85 7.07
CA CYS A 118 6.13 20.19 5.77
C CYS A 118 5.08 20.97 4.97
N ILE A 119 5.49 22.12 4.42
CA ILE A 119 4.68 22.98 3.57
C ILE A 119 5.17 22.83 2.14
N PHE A 120 4.28 22.49 1.21
CA PHE A 120 4.55 22.47 -0.23
C PHE A 120 3.90 23.67 -0.90
N TYR A 121 4.69 24.44 -1.66
CA TYR A 121 4.27 25.72 -2.21
C TYR A 121 5.00 26.06 -3.52
N VAL A 122 4.44 27.01 -4.27
CA VAL A 122 5.12 27.69 -5.37
C VAL A 122 5.24 29.18 -5.04
N GLU A 123 6.21 29.85 -5.64
CA GLU A 123 6.35 31.31 -5.54
C GLU A 123 5.75 31.97 -6.77
N ILE A 124 4.76 32.84 -6.55
CA ILE A 124 4.12 33.63 -7.59
C ILE A 124 4.22 35.09 -7.17
N GLU A 125 4.88 35.92 -7.97
CA GLU A 125 5.06 37.36 -7.71
C GLU A 125 5.62 37.66 -6.30
N GLY A 126 6.56 36.83 -5.84
CA GLY A 126 7.17 36.95 -4.51
C GLY A 126 6.28 36.51 -3.34
N ARG A 127 5.12 35.93 -3.60
CA ARG A 127 4.22 35.36 -2.58
C ARG A 127 4.20 33.84 -2.65
N LYS A 128 4.22 33.19 -1.48
CA LYS A 128 4.07 31.73 -1.36
C LYS A 128 2.60 31.35 -1.57
N GLN A 129 2.31 30.62 -2.63
CA GLN A 129 1.05 29.93 -2.81
C GLN A 129 1.20 28.51 -2.27
N VAL A 130 0.66 28.28 -1.07
CA VAL A 130 0.70 26.97 -0.40
C VAL A 130 -0.37 26.05 -0.96
N PHE A 131 0.01 24.82 -1.32
CA PHE A 131 -0.93 23.78 -1.72
C PHE A 131 -1.27 22.85 -0.56
N VAL A 132 -0.26 22.46 0.23
CA VAL A 132 -0.39 21.45 1.27
C VAL A 132 0.50 21.83 2.46
N THR A 133 -0.05 21.68 3.66
CA THR A 133 0.71 21.63 4.92
C THR A 133 0.37 20.31 5.61
N THR A 134 1.36 19.46 5.85
CA THR A 134 1.14 18.12 6.42
C THR A 134 2.40 17.57 7.05
N SER A 135 2.25 16.58 7.94
CA SER A 135 3.36 15.72 8.31
C SER A 135 3.72 14.81 7.14
N VAL A 136 5.01 14.69 6.87
CA VAL A 136 5.58 13.74 5.89
C VAL A 136 6.34 12.60 6.58
N TYR A 137 6.36 12.55 7.93
CA TYR A 137 7.12 11.56 8.69
C TYR A 137 6.57 10.12 8.53
N SER A 138 5.25 9.95 8.49
CA SER A 138 4.62 8.63 8.63
C SER A 138 4.65 7.78 7.37
N ASP A 139 4.42 8.38 6.20
CA ASP A 139 4.26 7.67 4.93
C ASP A 139 5.35 8.09 3.94
N GLU A 140 6.08 7.13 3.39
CA GLU A 140 7.10 7.38 2.35
C GLU A 140 6.48 7.90 1.05
N SER A 141 5.19 7.61 0.83
CA SER A 141 4.45 7.96 -0.39
C SER A 141 3.13 8.63 -0.04
N PRO A 142 2.77 9.75 -0.69
CA PRO A 142 1.46 10.38 -0.49
C PRO A 142 0.31 9.57 -1.13
N LEU A 143 0.64 8.53 -1.92
CA LEU A 143 -0.31 7.75 -2.69
C LEU A 143 -0.98 6.64 -1.88
N ASP A 144 -0.35 6.17 -0.80
CA ASP A 144 -0.79 4.94 -0.12
C ASP A 144 -1.92 5.19 0.89
N SER A 145 -2.08 6.43 1.38
CA SER A 145 -3.04 6.73 2.46
C SER A 145 -3.86 8.00 2.28
N TRP A 146 -3.54 8.89 1.33
CA TRP A 146 -4.04 10.27 1.38
C TRP A 146 -4.42 10.89 0.02
N SER A 147 -5.43 10.32 -0.65
CA SER A 147 -6.00 10.88 -1.90
C SER A 147 -6.45 12.35 -1.77
N PHE A 148 -6.83 12.78 -0.57
CA PHE A 148 -7.21 14.17 -0.28
C PHE A 148 -6.05 15.17 -0.36
N ILE A 149 -4.80 14.72 -0.20
CA ILE A 149 -3.62 15.58 -0.34
C ILE A 149 -3.36 15.81 -1.83
N MET A 150 -3.40 14.73 -2.61
CA MET A 150 -3.18 14.76 -4.05
C MET A 150 -4.23 15.59 -4.79
N SER A 151 -5.44 15.75 -4.24
CA SER A 151 -6.49 16.60 -4.84
C SER A 151 -6.24 18.10 -4.65
N LYS A 152 -5.43 18.51 -3.66
CA LYS A 152 -5.05 19.91 -3.42
C LYS A 152 -3.91 20.38 -4.30
N VAL A 153 -3.14 19.44 -4.87
CA VAL A 153 -1.99 19.72 -5.72
C VAL A 153 -2.45 19.83 -7.18
N PRO A 154 -2.18 20.96 -7.87
CA PRO A 154 -2.50 21.09 -9.30
C PRO A 154 -1.87 19.99 -10.14
N GLU A 155 -2.57 19.54 -11.19
CA GLU A 155 -2.14 18.41 -12.04
C GLU A 155 -0.70 18.56 -12.54
N LYS A 156 -0.34 19.79 -12.97
CA LYS A 156 1.02 20.09 -13.47
C LYS A 156 2.14 19.80 -12.46
N TYR A 157 1.84 19.82 -11.16
CA TYR A 157 2.82 19.65 -10.09
C TYR A 157 2.77 18.29 -9.41
N LYS A 158 1.87 17.37 -9.80
CA LYS A 158 1.67 16.11 -9.06
C LYS A 158 2.93 15.23 -9.01
N ASN A 159 3.65 15.12 -10.12
CA ASN A 159 4.86 14.30 -10.16
C ASN A 159 6.01 14.94 -9.38
N ASP A 160 6.16 16.27 -9.46
CA ASP A 160 7.13 17.00 -8.64
C ASP A 160 6.81 16.90 -7.16
N PHE A 161 5.53 16.99 -6.81
CA PHE A 161 5.07 16.81 -5.45
C PHE A 161 5.43 15.44 -4.89
N ILE A 162 5.18 14.36 -5.64
CA ILE A 162 5.55 13.01 -5.19
C ILE A 162 7.07 12.86 -5.01
N MET A 163 7.85 13.45 -5.92
CA MET A 163 9.31 13.45 -5.84
C MET A 163 9.81 14.21 -4.61
N LEU A 164 9.34 15.44 -4.41
CA LEU A 164 9.71 16.27 -3.26
C LEU A 164 9.18 15.70 -1.95
N TRP A 165 8.03 15.02 -1.95
CA TRP A 165 7.52 14.30 -0.79
C TRP A 165 8.51 13.24 -0.32
N LYS A 166 9.02 12.40 -1.22
CA LYS A 166 9.99 11.36 -0.86
C LYS A 166 11.26 11.96 -0.27
N LYS A 167 11.73 13.07 -0.84
CA LYS A 167 12.89 13.81 -0.31
C LYS A 167 12.61 14.36 1.09
N ALA A 168 11.49 15.08 1.26
CA ALA A 168 11.10 15.65 2.54
C ALA A 168 10.84 14.58 3.62
N HIS A 169 10.25 13.44 3.24
CA HIS A 169 10.06 12.28 4.12
C HIS A 169 11.40 11.79 4.67
N HIS A 170 12.39 11.57 3.80
CA HIS A 170 13.71 11.12 4.21
C HIS A 170 14.39 12.09 5.19
N GLU A 171 14.39 13.39 4.85
CA GLU A 171 14.95 14.44 5.72
C GLU A 171 14.25 14.50 7.08
N GLU A 172 12.93 14.31 7.11
CA GLU A 172 12.15 14.34 8.34
C GLU A 172 12.33 13.10 9.21
N VAL A 173 12.47 11.90 8.61
CA VAL A 173 12.80 10.68 9.36
C VAL A 173 14.17 10.80 10.02
N GLU A 174 15.17 11.34 9.31
CA GLU A 174 16.50 11.58 9.89
C GLU A 174 16.45 12.56 11.07
N GLU A 175 15.77 13.70 10.89
CA GLU A 175 15.63 14.71 11.95
C GLU A 175 14.84 14.17 13.15
N PHE A 176 13.76 13.44 12.92
CA PHE A 176 12.98 12.80 13.98
C PHE A 176 13.85 11.84 14.80
N ASN A 177 14.62 10.99 14.14
CA ASN A 177 15.53 10.05 14.81
C ASN A 177 16.60 10.77 15.61
N ARG A 178 17.15 11.89 15.09
CA ARG A 178 18.08 12.74 15.84
C ARG A 178 17.44 13.29 17.11
N ARG A 179 16.24 13.88 17.01
CA ARG A 179 15.50 14.44 18.16
C ARG A 179 15.14 13.36 19.19
N LEU A 180 14.71 12.19 18.73
CA LEU A 180 14.40 11.05 19.59
C LEU A 180 15.64 10.59 20.36
N ASN A 181 16.79 10.50 19.70
CA ASN A 181 18.06 10.14 20.34
C ASN A 181 18.49 11.17 21.39
N GLU A 182 18.32 12.46 21.13
CA GLU A 182 18.58 13.51 22.11
C GLU A 182 17.64 13.44 23.30
N LEU A 183 16.35 13.20 23.08
CA LEU A 183 15.37 13.03 24.15
C LEU A 183 15.73 11.83 25.04
N ASN A 184 16.08 10.70 24.43
CA ASN A 184 16.51 9.49 25.15
C ASN A 184 17.77 9.74 25.98
N LYS A 185 18.74 10.49 25.46
CA LYS A 185 19.94 10.88 26.22
C LYS A 185 19.60 11.75 27.42
N ARG A 186 18.71 12.74 27.25
CA ARG A 186 18.24 13.62 28.34
C ARG A 186 17.49 12.84 29.42
N GLN A 187 16.62 11.91 29.03
CA GLN A 187 15.92 11.04 29.98
C GLN A 187 16.89 10.17 30.78
N LYS A 188 17.85 9.51 30.12
CA LYS A 188 18.88 8.70 30.83
C LYS A 188 19.74 9.53 31.78
N ALA A 189 20.09 10.76 31.40
CA ALA A 189 20.81 11.68 32.28
C ALA A 189 19.96 12.05 33.51
N SER A 190 18.69 12.42 33.30
CA SER A 190 17.76 12.74 34.39
C SER A 190 17.50 11.56 35.32
N GLU A 191 17.41 10.34 34.80
CA GLU A 191 17.27 9.11 35.60
C GLU A 191 18.52 8.86 36.46
N LYS A 192 19.70 9.11 35.90
CA LYS A 192 20.97 8.98 36.64
C LYS A 192 21.05 10.01 37.76
N ASP A 193 20.76 11.27 37.46
CA ASP A 193 20.74 12.35 38.45
C ASP A 193 19.74 12.05 39.58
N GLY A 194 18.56 11.54 39.23
CA GLY A 194 17.56 11.08 40.20
C GLY A 194 18.08 9.95 41.09
N LYS A 195 18.74 8.92 40.51
CA LYS A 195 19.36 7.84 41.30
C LYS A 195 20.46 8.32 42.22
N ASP A 196 21.29 9.26 41.78
CA ASP A 196 22.36 9.81 42.61
C ASP A 196 21.81 10.67 43.75
N PHE A 197 20.74 11.44 43.51
CA PHE A 197 19.97 12.10 44.57
C PHE A 197 19.39 11.08 45.57
N TYR A 198 18.72 10.02 45.11
CA TYR A 198 18.17 8.99 46.01
C TYR A 198 19.26 8.28 46.83
N LYS A 199 20.45 8.02 46.25
CA LYS A 199 21.60 7.50 47.01
C LYS A 199 22.04 8.46 48.11
N GLN A 200 22.05 9.76 47.87
CA GLN A 200 22.39 10.75 48.89
C GLN A 200 21.33 10.80 50.00
N CYS A 201 20.05 10.78 49.66
CA CYS A 201 18.95 10.67 50.63
C CYS A 201 19.09 9.40 51.48
N TYR A 202 19.30 8.25 50.83
CA TYR A 202 19.50 6.97 51.53
C TYR A 202 20.68 7.03 52.51
N LYS A 203 21.85 7.50 52.06
CA LYS A 203 23.03 7.64 52.94
C LYS A 203 22.79 8.55 54.13
N THR A 204 22.05 9.64 53.93
CA THR A 204 21.74 10.61 54.99
C THR A 204 20.76 10.01 56.00
N LEU A 205 19.69 9.39 55.52
CA LEU A 205 18.70 8.73 56.38
C LEU A 205 19.29 7.53 57.11
N ALA A 206 20.11 6.71 56.43
CA ALA A 206 20.71 5.52 57.01
C ALA A 206 21.53 5.83 58.26
N LYS A 207 22.34 6.90 58.25
CA LYS A 207 23.06 7.37 59.44
C LYS A 207 22.11 7.62 60.61
N SER A 208 21.03 8.37 60.38
CA SER A 208 20.09 8.72 61.44
C SER A 208 19.26 7.55 62.00
N VAL A 209 19.07 6.46 61.25
CA VAL A 209 18.21 5.34 61.64
C VAL A 209 18.96 4.03 61.86
N HIS A 210 20.29 4.00 61.66
CA HIS A 210 21.06 2.78 61.84
C HIS A 210 21.07 2.34 63.31
N PRO A 211 20.79 1.06 63.62
CA PRO A 211 20.78 0.57 65.00
C PRO A 211 22.09 0.83 65.75
N ASP A 212 23.24 0.72 65.06
CA ASP A 212 24.57 0.99 65.64
C ASP A 212 24.80 2.46 66.03
N GLU A 213 24.03 3.40 65.45
CA GLU A 213 24.05 4.82 65.80
C GLU A 213 22.93 5.19 66.80
N GLY A 214 22.25 4.19 67.39
CA GLY A 214 21.14 4.37 68.32
C GLY A 214 19.75 4.47 67.67
N GLY A 215 19.66 4.11 66.38
CA GLY A 215 18.43 4.14 65.58
C GLY A 215 17.51 2.92 65.74
N ASN A 216 16.37 2.94 65.03
CA ASN A 216 15.33 1.90 65.11
C ASN A 216 15.47 0.87 63.96
N ILE A 217 15.52 -0.42 64.32
CA ILE A 217 15.59 -1.56 63.39
C ILE A 217 14.45 -1.57 62.37
N GLU A 218 13.21 -1.29 62.79
CA GLU A 218 12.03 -1.24 61.90
C GLU A 218 12.16 -0.09 60.90
N ALA A 219 12.65 1.08 61.34
CA ALA A 219 12.90 2.22 60.46
C ALA A 219 14.01 1.90 59.44
N MET A 220 15.04 1.15 59.84
CA MET A 220 16.07 0.68 58.93
C MET A 220 15.53 -0.35 57.91
N GLN A 221 14.61 -1.22 58.30
CA GLN A 221 13.93 -2.14 57.39
C GLN A 221 13.08 -1.39 56.35
N CYS A 222 12.31 -0.38 56.76
CA CYS A 222 11.57 0.49 55.85
C CYS A 222 12.50 1.24 54.88
N LEU A 223 13.62 1.76 55.37
CA LEU A 223 14.61 2.43 54.52
C LEU A 223 15.25 1.48 53.49
N ASN A 224 15.48 0.21 53.86
CA ASN A 224 15.95 -0.82 52.93
C ASN A 224 14.90 -1.17 51.86
N GLN A 225 13.60 -1.15 52.19
CA GLN A 225 12.54 -1.32 51.18
C GLN A 225 12.53 -0.13 50.19
N LEU A 226 12.70 1.10 50.69
CA LEU A 226 12.81 2.29 49.85
C LEU A 226 14.03 2.23 48.92
N LYS A 227 15.17 1.71 49.40
CA LYS A 227 16.36 1.47 48.58
C LYS A 227 16.05 0.58 47.36
N VAL A 228 15.34 -0.52 47.58
CA VAL A 228 14.92 -1.44 46.50
C VAL A 228 13.96 -0.74 45.55
N MET A 229 12.96 -0.02 46.07
CA MET A 229 12.00 0.72 45.24
C MET A 229 12.66 1.82 44.39
N TRP A 230 13.67 2.51 44.92
CA TRP A 230 14.44 3.52 44.21
C TRP A 230 15.48 2.93 43.26
N GLY A 231 15.73 1.62 43.32
CA GLY A 231 16.68 0.92 42.44
C GLY A 231 18.13 1.37 42.63
N ILE A 232 18.54 1.62 43.89
CA ILE A 232 19.88 2.09 44.30
C ILE A 232 20.62 1.11 45.21
#